data_AF-A0A965G8S8-F1
#
_entry.id   AF-A0A965G8S8-F1
#
_cell.length_a   1.000
_cell.length_b   1.000
_cell.length_c   1.000
_cell.angle_alpha   90.00
_cell.angle_beta   90.00
_cell.angle_gamma   90.00
#
_symmetry.space_group_name_H-M   'P 1'
#
loop_
_entity.id
_entity.type
_entity.pdbx_description
1 polymer ?
#
loop_
_entity_poly.entity_id
_entity_poly.type
_entity_poly.pdbx_seq_one_letter_code
_entity_poly.pdbx_strand_id
1 'polypeptide(L)' 'MKVGLICDTHYGCRKGSKLFHDYFEQFYKNIFFPTLEQHGITTVLHLGDAFDSRKSIDYQSLEWTKRVVLDPLSKYN' A
#
# COMPACT_ATOMS: atom_id res chain seq x y z
N MET A 1 19.15 -10.23 8.63
CA MET A 1 18.08 -10.07 7.62
C MET A 1 17.06 -9.10 8.16
N LYS A 2 16.67 -8.08 7.38
CA LYS A 2 15.62 -7.11 7.75
C LYS A 2 14.42 -7.34 6.83
N VAL A 3 13.21 -7.19 7.37
CA VAL A 3 11.95 -7.40 6.65
C VAL A 3 11.05 -6.21 6.94
N GLY A 4 10.36 -5.70 5.91
CA GLY A 4 9.32 -4.69 6.05
C GLY A 4 8.01 -5.36 6.37
N LEU A 5 7.33 -4.94 7.43
CA LEU A 5 6.00 -5.45 7.80
C LEU A 5 4.98 -4.34 7.60
N ILE A 6 3.86 -4.67 6.97
CA ILE A 6 2.70 -3.79 6.84
C ILE A 6 1.41 -4.58 6.98
N CYS A 7 0.36 -3.98 7.52
CA CYS A 7 -0.94 -4.61 7.74
C CYS A 7 -2.03 -3.54 7.80
N ASP A 8 -3.29 -3.96 7.81
CA ASP A 8 -4.45 -3.09 8.06
C ASP A 8 -4.45 -1.82 7.19
N THR A 9 -4.15 -1.99 5.90
CA THR A 9 -3.96 -0.87 4.99
C THR A 9 -5.27 -0.34 4.42
N HIS A 10 -6.33 -1.15 4.43
CA HIS A 10 -7.69 -0.79 4.03
C HIS A 10 -7.75 0.04 2.73
N TYR A 11 -7.11 -0.45 1.65
CA TYR A 11 -7.19 0.20 0.35
C TYR A 11 -8.66 0.32 -0.09
N GLY A 12 -9.04 1.50 -0.59
CA GLY A 12 -10.43 1.82 -0.89
C GLY A 12 -11.26 2.27 0.32
N CYS A 13 -10.63 2.67 1.43
CA CYS A 13 -11.34 3.11 2.62
C CYS A 13 -12.36 4.23 2.33
N ARG A 14 -13.43 4.26 3.11
CA ARG A 14 -14.50 5.27 3.00
C ARG A 14 -15.11 5.34 1.60
N LYS A 15 -15.36 4.16 0.99
CA LYS A 15 -15.91 4.02 -0.37
C LYS A 15 -15.01 4.63 -1.45
N GLY A 16 -13.71 4.37 -1.38
CA GLY A 16 -12.73 4.84 -2.36
C GLY A 16 -12.51 6.36 -2.33
N SER A 17 -12.63 6.98 -1.16
CA SER A 17 -12.56 8.43 -1.04
C SER A 17 -11.19 8.96 -1.49
N LYS A 18 -11.20 9.83 -2.50
CA LYS A 18 -9.99 10.46 -3.04
C LYS A 18 -9.17 11.17 -1.96
N LEU A 19 -9.82 11.82 -1.00
CA LEU A 19 -9.12 12.49 0.12
C LEU A 19 -8.24 11.53 0.91
N PHE A 20 -8.75 10.32 1.20
CA PHE A 20 -7.99 9.33 1.95
C PHE A 20 -6.91 8.67 1.08
N HIS A 21 -7.19 8.42 -0.20
CA HIS A 21 -6.18 7.96 -1.14
C HIS A 21 -5.01 8.95 -1.28
N ASP A 22 -5.29 10.24 -1.43
CA ASP A 22 -4.26 11.29 -1.51
C ASP A 22 -3.44 11.36 -0.21
N TYR A 23 -4.07 11.12 0.95
CA TYR A 23 -3.39 11.06 2.24
C TYR A 23 -2.52 9.81 2.39
N PHE A 24 -3.03 8.62 2.06
CA PHE A 24 -2.28 7.36 2.12
C PHE A 24 -1.12 7.33 1.12
N GLU A 25 -1.29 7.93 -0.06
CA GLU A 25 -0.24 8.01 -1.07
C GLU A 25 0.99 8.77 -0.54
N GLN A 26 0.80 9.78 0.32
CA GLN A 26 1.92 10.47 0.97
C GLN A 26 2.72 9.56 1.89
N PHE A 27 2.08 8.63 2.61
CA PHE A 27 2.78 7.66 3.44
C PHE A 27 3.64 6.73 2.58
N TYR A 28 3.08 6.15 1.53
CA TYR A 28 3.84 5.25 0.64
C TYR A 28 5.00 5.96 -0.04
N LYS A 29 4.73 7.14 -0.62
CA LYS A 29 5.70 7.92 -1.39
C LYS A 29 6.82 8.50 -0.54
N ASN A 30 6.50 9.05 0.62
CA ASN A 30 7.46 9.84 1.39
C ASN A 30 8.08 9.06 2.56
N ILE A 31 7.44 7.99 3.04
CA ILE A 31 7.86 7.28 4.24
C ILE A 31 8.16 5.80 3.96
N PHE A 32 7.17 5.01 3.52
CA PHE A 32 7.30 3.55 3.49
C PHE A 32 8.40 3.07 2.52
N PHE A 33 8.25 3.33 1.21
CA PHE A 33 9.25 2.88 0.23
C PHE A 33 10.63 3.52 0.43
N PRO A 34 10.75 4.84 0.70
CA PRO A 34 12.05 5.44 1.04
C PRO A 34 12.72 4.79 2.26
N THR A 35 11.95 4.42 3.29
CA THR A 35 12.49 3.74 4.48
C THR A 35 13.03 2.35 4.12
N LEU A 36 12.34 1.60 3.27
CA LEU A 36 12.81 0.30 2.80
C LEU A 36 14.14 0.44 2.05
N GLU A 37 14.23 1.40 1.14
CA GLU A 37 15.44 1.69 0.36
C GLU A 37 16.60 2.12 1.27
N GLN A 38 16.37 3.08 2.17
CA GLN A 38 17.39 3.59 3.10
C GLN A 38 17.98 2.47 3.97
N HIS A 39 17.16 1.48 4.36
CA HIS A 39 17.59 0.40 5.24
C HIS A 39 18.05 -0.87 4.49
N GLY A 40 18.02 -0.86 3.16
CA GLY A 40 18.36 -2.00 2.32
C GLY A 40 17.41 -3.19 2.51
N ILE A 41 16.12 -2.92 2.75
CA ILE A 41 15.10 -3.96 2.94
C ILE A 41 14.56 -4.38 1.58
N THR A 42 14.74 -5.65 1.25
CA THR A 42 14.32 -6.23 -0.05
C THR A 42 13.11 -7.14 0.05
N THR A 43 12.64 -7.45 1.27
CA THR A 43 11.52 -8.35 1.50
C THR A 43 10.44 -7.62 2.30
N VAL A 44 9.20 -7.68 1.81
CA VAL A 44 8.03 -7.04 2.45
C VAL A 44 6.95 -8.07 2.68
N LEU A 45 6.46 -8.18 3.92
CA LEU A 45 5.32 -9.02 4.25
C LEU A 45 4.12 -8.14 4.56
N HIS A 46 3.04 -8.36 3.81
CA HIS A 46 1.74 -7.79 4.13
C HIS A 46 0.93 -8.80 4.94
N LEU A 47 0.58 -8.47 6.18
CA LEU A 47 -0.02 -9.41 7.14
C LEU A 47 -1.56 -9.51 7.04
N GLY A 48 -2.15 -9.06 5.93
CA GLY A 48 -3.61 -9.07 5.73
C GLY A 48 -4.30 -7.71 5.93
N ASP A 49 -5.64 -7.75 5.82
CA ASP A 49 -6.57 -6.61 5.76
C ASP A 49 -6.14 -5.51 4.76
N ALA A 50 -5.70 -5.97 3.58
CA ALA A 50 -5.19 -5.11 2.52
C ALA A 50 -6.27 -4.17 1.96
N PHE A 51 -7.47 -4.68 1.67
CA PHE A 51 -8.58 -3.93 1.10
C PHE A 51 -9.67 -3.69 2.15
N ASP A 52 -10.29 -2.50 2.12
CA ASP A 52 -11.33 -2.11 3.09
C ASP A 52 -12.58 -3.00 3.00
N SER A 53 -12.98 -3.34 1.78
CA SER A 53 -14.12 -4.21 1.53
C SER A 53 -13.66 -5.61 1.10
N ARG A 54 -14.14 -6.61 1.81
CA ARG A 54 -13.88 -8.04 1.51
C ARG A 54 -14.72 -8.59 0.36
N LYS A 55 -15.70 -7.83 -0.12
CA LYS A 55 -16.70 -8.28 -1.11
C LYS A 55 -16.57 -7.60 -2.47
N SER A 56 -16.20 -6.32 -2.47
CA SER A 56 -16.23 -5.50 -3.68
C SER A 56 -15.23 -4.38 -3.58
N ILE A 57 -14.66 -4.00 -4.72
CA ILE A 57 -13.79 -2.84 -4.88
C ILE A 57 -14.25 -2.08 -6.11
N ASP A 58 -14.26 -0.75 -6.04
CA ASP A 58 -14.51 0.08 -7.20
C ASP A 58 -13.24 0.22 -8.07
N TYR A 59 -13.42 0.49 -9.36
CA TYR A 59 -12.30 0.55 -10.29
C TYR A 59 -11.28 1.66 -9.95
N GLN A 60 -11.71 2.77 -9.36
CA GLN A 60 -10.82 3.86 -9.00
C GLN A 60 -9.90 3.46 -7.84
N SER A 61 -10.44 2.80 -6.81
CA SER A 61 -9.66 2.26 -5.70
C SER A 61 -8.70 1.17 -6.15
N LEU A 62 -9.13 0.29 -7.06
CA LEU A 62 -8.28 -0.75 -7.60
C LEU A 62 -7.10 -0.16 -8.39
N GLU A 63 -7.37 0.79 -9.27
CA GLU A 63 -6.34 1.48 -10.06
C GLU A 63 -5.36 2.26 -9.18
N TRP A 64 -5.88 2.95 -8.15
CA TRP A 64 -5.04 3.63 -7.16
C TRP A 64 -4.14 2.63 -6.42
N THR A 65 -4.70 1.51 -5.95
CA THR A 65 -3.95 0.47 -5.22
C THR A 65 -2.83 -0.10 -6.08
N LYS A 66 -3.14 -0.37 -7.36
CA LYS A 66 -2.15 -0.88 -8.31
C LYS A 66 -1.00 0.11 -8.48
N ARG A 67 -1.29 1.36 -8.86
CA ARG A 67 -0.30 2.40 -9.14
C ARG A 67 0.55 2.76 -7.92
N VAL A 68 -0.06 2.88 -6.75
CA VAL A 68 0.60 3.44 -5.55
C VAL A 68 1.26 2.36 -4.70
N VAL A 69 0.74 1.14 -4.73
CA VAL A 69 1.17 0.09 -3.80
C VAL A 69 1.71 -1.13 -4.52
N LEU A 70 0.92 -1.81 -5.36
CA LEU A 70 1.32 -3.09 -5.94
C LEU A 70 2.45 -2.95 -6.96
N ASP A 71 2.39 -1.95 -7.84
CA ASP A 71 3.42 -1.73 -8.85
C ASP A 71 4.76 -1.36 -8.18
N PRO A 72 4.83 -0.46 -7.18
CA PRO A 72 6.06 -0.26 -6.42
C PRO A 72 6.52 -1.49 -5.62
N LEU A 73 5.59 -2.24 -5.00
CA LEU A 73 5.92 -3.47 -4.26
C LEU A 73 6.51 -4.56 -5.14
N SER A 74 6.22 -4.57 -6.45
CA SER A 74 6.79 -5.56 -7.39
C SER A 74 8.32 -5.57 -7.48
N LYS A 75 8.98 -4.53 -6.97
CA LYS A 75 10.45 -4.44 -6.86
C LYS A 75 11.03 -5.21 -5.66
N TYR A 76 10.17 -5.65 -4.74
CA TYR A 76 10.53 -6.33 -3.50
C TYR A 76 10.04 -7.79 -3.53
N ASN A 77 10.72 -8.64 -2.77
CA ASN A 77 10.35 -10.04 -2.55
C ASN A 77 9.22 -10.19 -1.52
#